data_AF-A0A964GJD7-F1
#
_entry.id   AF-A0A964GJD7-F1
#
_cell.length_a   1.000
_cell.length_b   1.000
_cell.length_c   1.000
_cell.angle_alpha   90.00
_cell.angle_beta   90.00
_cell.angle_gamma   90.00
#
_symmetry.space_group_name_H-M   'P 1'
#
loop_
_entity.id
_entity.type
_entity.pdbx_description
1 polymer ?
#
loop_
_entity_poly.entity_id
_entity_poly.type
_entity_poly.pdbx_seq_one_letter_code
_entity_poly.pdbx_strand_id
1 'polypeptide(L)'
;MKKITNLTNSPYDLQGVDGPVRLPAFGSVEGEFSGEYLDLLAASMAVRVDAAAEPADARAEYEALAGKPADKRWSEKRVAEEIAKLKA
;
A
#
# COMPACT_ATOMS: atom_id res chain seq x y z
N MET A 1 1.21 4.64 2.90
CA MET A 1 0.92 5.53 1.76
C MET A 1 0.48 4.70 0.57
N LYS A 2 -0.54 5.16 -0.16
CA LYS A 2 -1.08 4.52 -1.37
C LYS A 2 -1.18 5.57 -2.47
N LYS A 3 -0.93 5.14 -3.71
CA LYS A 3 -1.08 5.98 -4.88
C LYS A 3 -2.41 5.65 -5.55
N ILE A 4 -3.18 6.69 -5.86
CA ILE A 4 -4.49 6.58 -6.50
C ILE A 4 -4.45 7.40 -7.79
N THR A 5 -4.82 6.79 -8.90
CA THR A 5 -4.86 7.41 -10.22
C THR A 5 -6.30 7.52 -10.71
N ASN A 6 -6.68 8.70 -11.19
CA ASN A 6 -7.98 8.94 -11.82
C ASN A 6 -7.96 8.47 -13.28
N LEU A 7 -8.96 7.71 -13.70
CA LEU A 7 -9.11 7.25 -15.07
C LEU A 7 -10.16 8.04 -15.86
N THR A 8 -10.74 9.07 -15.24
CA THR A 8 -11.84 9.86 -15.79
C THR A 8 -11.48 11.33 -15.98
N ASN A 9 -12.28 12.01 -16.80
CA ASN A 9 -12.19 13.45 -17.09
C ASN A 9 -12.79 14.34 -15.98
N SER A 10 -13.11 13.78 -14.82
CA SER A 10 -13.70 14.55 -13.73
C SER A 10 -12.85 14.42 -12.48
N PRO A 11 -12.54 15.53 -11.78
CA PRO A 11 -11.84 15.47 -10.51
C PRO A 11 -12.73 14.87 -9.42
N TYR A 12 -12.11 14.23 -8.42
CA TYR A 12 -12.78 13.67 -7.25
C TYR A 12 -12.22 14.23 -5.95
N ASP A 13 -13.04 14.29 -4.92
CA ASP A 13 -12.60 14.53 -3.56
C ASP A 13 -12.54 13.19 -2.83
N LEU A 14 -11.34 12.78 -2.43
CA LEU A 14 -11.11 11.54 -1.71
C LEU A 14 -11.06 11.79 -0.20
N GLN A 15 -11.52 10.83 0.58
CA GLN A 15 -11.43 10.88 2.04
C GLN A 15 -10.10 10.27 2.51
N GLY A 16 -9.07 11.10 2.67
CA GLY A 16 -7.81 10.71 3.32
C GLY A 16 -7.95 10.67 4.84
N VAL A 17 -7.00 9.99 5.51
CA VAL A 17 -6.95 9.90 6.99
C VAL A 17 -6.71 11.28 7.62
N ASP A 18 -5.83 12.08 7.02
CA ASP A 18 -5.51 13.44 7.49
C ASP A 18 -6.49 14.51 6.98
N GLY A 19 -7.51 14.12 6.22
CA GLY A 19 -8.50 15.02 5.63
C GLY A 19 -8.74 14.78 4.14
N PRO A 20 -9.58 15.63 3.51
CA PRO A 20 -9.95 15.47 2.11
C PRO A 20 -8.76 15.72 1.18
N VAL A 21 -8.61 14.86 0.17
CA VAL A 21 -7.55 14.93 -0.85
C VAL A 21 -8.18 15.11 -2.22
N ARG A 22 -7.82 16.19 -2.92
CA ARG A 22 -8.30 16.45 -4.27
C ARG A 22 -7.55 15.61 -5.30
N LEU A 23 -8.24 14.68 -5.95
CA LEU A 23 -7.72 13.89 -7.06
C LEU A 23 -8.04 14.58 -8.41
N PRO A 24 -7.05 15.09 -9.16
CA PRO A 24 -7.30 15.75 -10.45
C PRO A 24 -7.85 14.79 -11.52
N ALA A 25 -8.51 15.33 -12.54
CA ALA A 25 -8.92 14.58 -13.73
C ALA A 25 -7.69 13.99 -14.44
N PHE A 26 -7.74 12.70 -14.78
CA PHE A 26 -6.59 11.92 -15.29
C PHE A 26 -5.29 12.05 -14.47
N GLY A 27 -5.38 12.53 -13.22
CA GLY A 27 -4.25 12.80 -12.35
C GLY A 27 -3.96 11.64 -11.40
N SER A 28 -2.98 11.84 -10.51
CA SER A 28 -2.68 10.91 -9.43
C SER A 28 -2.41 11.66 -8.14
N VAL A 29 -2.73 11.04 -7.01
CA VAL A 29 -2.40 11.53 -5.67
C VAL A 29 -1.80 10.41 -4.84
N GLU A 30 -0.95 10.80 -3.90
CA GLU A 30 -0.40 9.90 -2.89
C GLU A 30 -0.86 10.37 -1.52
N GLY A 31 -1.27 9.44 -0.67
CA GLY A 31 -1.78 9.75 0.65
C GLY A 31 -2.02 8.52 1.50
N GLU A 32 -2.46 8.76 2.72
CA GLU A 32 -2.93 7.72 3.62
C GLU A 32 -4.45 7.64 3.57
N PHE A 33 -4.96 6.44 3.35
CA PHE A 33 -6.37 6.14 3.17
C PHE A 33 -6.69 4.87 3.94
N SER A 34 -7.90 4.75 4.47
CA SER A 34 -8.32 3.53 5.17
C SER A 34 -8.43 2.35 4.19
N GLY A 35 -8.18 1.13 4.69
CA GLY A 35 -8.26 -0.09 3.87
C GLY A 35 -9.64 -0.28 3.22
N GLU A 36 -10.71 -0.17 4.02
CA GLU A 36 -12.10 -0.29 3.53
C GLU A 36 -12.43 0.72 2.42
N TYR A 37 -11.91 1.95 2.54
CA TYR A 37 -12.14 2.98 1.53
C TYR A 37 -11.38 2.67 0.23
N LEU A 38 -10.17 2.13 0.32
CA LEU A 38 -9.40 1.69 -0.84
C LEU A 38 -10.09 0.53 -1.57
N ASP A 39 -10.70 -0.40 -0.84
CA ASP A 39 -11.45 -1.52 -1.43
C ASP A 39 -12.66 -1.01 -2.23
N LEU A 40 -13.40 -0.03 -1.69
CA LEU A 40 -14.50 0.63 -2.39
C LEU A 40 -14.02 1.36 -3.65
N LEU A 41 -12.91 2.09 -3.56
CA LEU A 41 -12.32 2.78 -4.70
C LEU A 41 -11.87 1.81 -5.79
N ALA A 42 -11.23 0.70 -5.42
CA ALA A 42 -10.80 -0.33 -6.36
C ALA A 42 -11.98 -0.98 -7.11
N ALA A 43 -13.15 -1.10 -6.47
CA ALA A 43 -14.36 -1.59 -7.10
C ALA A 43 -15.03 -0.60 -8.07
N SER A 44 -14.71 0.70 -8.00
CA SER A 44 -15.43 1.75 -8.73
C SER A 44 -15.14 1.82 -10.24
N MET A 45 -14.07 1.17 -10.72
CA MET A 45 -13.50 1.30 -12.08
C MET A 45 -13.10 2.72 -12.53
N ALA A 46 -13.50 3.77 -11.80
CA ALA A 46 -13.21 5.17 -12.11
C ALA A 46 -11.80 5.58 -11.67
N VAL A 47 -11.27 4.91 -10.65
CA VAL A 47 -9.91 5.12 -10.15
C VAL A 47 -9.14 3.80 -10.09
N ARG A 48 -7.83 3.90 -10.23
CA ARG A 48 -6.89 2.80 -9.99
C ARG A 48 -6.20 3.05 -8.66
N VAL A 49 -6.32 2.09 -7.75
CA VAL A 49 -5.50 2.05 -6.55
C VAL A 49 -4.27 1.24 -6.89
N ASP A 50 -3.11 1.89 -6.96
CA ASP A 50 -1.86 1.16 -7.12
C ASP A 50 -1.60 0.41 -5.81
N ALA A 51 -1.38 -0.90 -5.92
CA ALA A 51 -0.91 -1.68 -4.79
C ALA A 51 0.35 -0.99 -4.26
N ALA A 52 0.35 -0.60 -2.97
CA ALA A 52 1.59 -0.25 -2.29
C ALA A 52 2.58 -1.35 -2.66
N ALA A 53 3.74 -0.98 -3.21
CA ALA A 53 4.75 -1.94 -3.59
C ALA A 53 4.92 -2.90 -2.41
N GLU A 54 4.38 -4.12 -2.55
CA GLU A 54 4.69 -5.15 -1.58
C GLU A 54 6.21 -5.25 -1.58
N PRO A 55 6.85 -5.33 -0.42
CA PRO A 55 8.29 -5.53 -0.39
C PRO A 55 8.58 -6.81 -1.17
N ALA A 56 9.05 -6.66 -2.41
CA ALA A 56 9.40 -7.77 -3.28
C ALA A 56 10.54 -8.62 -2.69
N ASP A 57 11.13 -8.16 -1.59
CA ASP A 57 12.15 -8.82 -0.80
C ASP A 57 11.57 -9.22 0.56
N ALA A 58 11.55 -10.52 0.84
CA ALA A 58 11.19 -11.08 2.15
C ALA A 58 12.01 -10.47 3.30
N ARG A 59 13.22 -9.97 3.05
CA ARG A 59 13.99 -9.27 4.08
C ARG A 59 13.44 -7.89 4.41
N ALA A 60 12.96 -7.16 3.40
CA ALA A 60 12.30 -5.87 3.61
C ALA A 60 10.94 -6.05 4.31
N GLU A 61 10.23 -7.14 3.99
CA GLU A 61 9.00 -7.51 4.70
C GLU A 61 9.26 -7.85 6.18
N TYR A 62 10.29 -8.65 6.45
CA TYR A 62 10.70 -8.95 7.83
C TYR A 62 11.09 -7.67 8.58
N GLU A 63 11.84 -6.77 7.96
CA GLU A 63 12.24 -5.50 8.59
C GLU A 63 11.04 -4.61 8.93
N ALA A 64 10.03 -4.55 8.05
CA ALA A 64 8.79 -3.84 8.30
C ALA A 64 8.00 -4.42 9.48
N LEU A 65 7.99 -5.75 9.65
CA LEU A 65 7.26 -6.43 10.73
C LEU A 65 8.03 -6.43 12.06
N ALA A 66 9.33 -6.70 12.03
CA ALA A 66 10.18 -6.84 13.21
C ALA A 66 10.78 -5.51 13.70
N GLY A 67 10.72 -4.45 12.88
CA GLY A 67 11.36 -3.15 13.13
C GLY A 67 12.89 -3.20 13.13
N LYS A 68 13.49 -4.30 12.66
CA LYS A 68 14.93 -4.54 12.59
C LYS A 68 15.26 -5.37 11.35
N PRO A 69 16.40 -5.12 10.70
CA PRO A 69 16.78 -5.87 9.52
C PRO A 69 16.99 -7.35 9.85
N ALA A 70 16.61 -8.24 8.92
CA ALA A 70 16.91 -9.66 9.01
C ALA A 70 18.43 -9.90 9.04
N ASP A 71 18.89 -10.90 9.79
CA ASP A 71 20.30 -11.27 9.79
C ASP A 71 20.71 -11.68 8.37
N LYS A 72 21.78 -11.07 7.84
CA LYS A 72 22.27 -11.33 6.49
C LYS A 72 22.66 -12.79 6.26
N ARG A 73 22.97 -13.53 7.34
CA ARG A 73 23.30 -14.97 7.32
C ARG A 73 22.08 -15.88 7.19
N TRP A 74 20.86 -15.35 7.36
CA TRP A 74 19.65 -16.15 7.23
C TRP A 74 19.36 -16.43 5.76
N SER A 75 19.04 -17.70 5.46
CA SER A 75 18.48 -18.09 4.18
C SER A 75 17.09 -17.49 4.00
N GLU A 76 16.64 -17.30 2.76
CA GLU A 76 15.30 -16.78 2.45
C GLU A 76 14.20 -17.59 3.14
N LYS A 77 14.35 -18.92 3.21
CA LYS A 77 13.43 -19.80 3.93
C LYS A 77 13.29 -19.42 5.42
N ARG A 78 14.41 -19.10 6.08
CA ARG A 78 14.41 -18.72 7.50
C ARG A 78 13.76 -17.36 7.72
N VAL A 79 13.97 -16.41 6.80
CA VAL A 79 13.33 -15.09 6.84
C VAL A 79 11.81 -15.23 6.67
N ALA A 80 11.35 -16.05 5.71
CA ALA A 80 9.93 -16.31 5.50
C ALA A 80 9.25 -17.01 6.69
N GLU A 81 9.93 -17.95 7.36
CA GLU A 81 9.42 -18.58 8.60
C GLU A 81 9.21 -17.56 9.72
N GLU A 82 10.14 -16.64 9.92
CA GLU A 82 9.99 -15.60 10.96
C GLU A 82 8.93 -14.57 10.59
N ILE A 83 8.79 -14.19 9.31
CA ILE A 83 7.65 -13.38 8.84
C ILE A 83 6.33 -14.08 9.16
N ALA A 84 6.21 -15.38 8.85
CA ALA A 84 5.00 -16.14 9.13
C ALA A 84 4.68 -16.17 10.64
N LYS A 85 5.71 -16.25 11.49
CA LYS A 85 5.57 -16.20 12.95
C LYS A 85 5.13 -14.82 13.45
N LEU A 86 5.57 -13.73 12.83
CA LEU A 86 5.19 -12.36 13.20
C LEU A 86 3.78 -11.99 12.74
N LYS A 87 3.26 -12.67 11.72
CA LYS A 87 1.90 -12.47 11.18
C LYS A 87 0.82 -13.31 11.87
N ALA A 88 1.20 -14.30 12.67
CA ALA A 88 0.30 -15.19 13.41
C ALA A 88 -0.05 -14.62 14.79
#